data_AF-A0A430HKN3-F1
#
_entry.id   AF-A0A430HKN3-F1
#
_cell.length_a   1.000
_cell.length_b   1.000
_cell.length_c   1.000
_cell.angle_alpha   90.00
_cell.angle_beta   90.00
_cell.angle_gamma   90.00
#
_symmetry.space_group_name_H-M   'P 1'
#
loop_
_entity.id
_entity.type
_entity.pdbx_description
1 polymer ?
#
loop_
_entity_poly.entity_id
_entity_poly.type
_entity_poly.pdbx_seq_one_letter_code
_entity_poly.pdbx_strand_id
1 'polypeptide(L)'
;MCGVYASNLTIRGVNGRPRIDAAGRNAMGKAIWVIVGNNVLIANVEMYGAKVPDRNGAALRLEGAGFTLLNSFLHDNENGILSGANAASDIVIEGTEFGRNGYGTGQTHNLYIGTVRSLMFRRNFSHDAHVGHNLKSRAQTNYILYNRFSSLRPGETGSTAAGQPSYEIDLPNAGTSYVIGNVIQQPAANQNGAMLAYGEEGASNAGHDLYVVNNTFLNDDPARGVFVMVGSGVTKPVLLQNNIFSGIGTLSTQASTVARTNYRSVAPGFVNRATYDLRPTPSPLVVNAGTDPGVSATGFVLKPVAQYKHVAFWIGRPVNSELDIGAYEANSLAP
;
A
#
# COMPACT_ATOMS: atom_id res chain seq x y z
N MET A 1 15.58 15.56 16.59
CA MET A 1 15.08 14.19 16.80
C MET A 1 14.51 14.13 18.20
N CYS A 2 13.31 13.59 18.39
CA CYS A 2 12.56 13.75 19.64
C CYS A 2 11.74 12.51 20.01
N GLY A 3 11.55 12.29 21.31
CA GLY A 3 10.44 11.47 21.82
C GLY A 3 9.19 12.31 21.99
N VAL A 4 8.06 11.84 21.48
CA VAL A 4 6.76 12.49 21.62
C VAL A 4 5.95 11.72 22.67
N TYR A 5 6.01 12.18 23.91
CA TYR A 5 5.34 11.53 25.06
C TYR A 5 3.91 12.01 25.29
N ALA A 6 3.57 13.22 24.82
CA ALA A 6 2.24 13.77 24.99
C ALA A 6 1.20 12.99 24.16
N SER A 7 0.07 12.68 24.79
CA SER A 7 -1.10 12.10 24.12
C SER A 7 -2.02 13.20 23.59
N ASN A 8 -2.89 12.87 22.62
CA ASN A 8 -3.85 13.79 21.99
C ASN A 8 -3.15 15.02 21.37
N LEU A 9 -1.99 14.78 20.77
CA LEU A 9 -1.15 15.83 20.21
C LEU A 9 -1.35 15.92 18.68
N THR A 10 -1.49 17.14 18.18
CA THR A 10 -1.38 17.44 16.74
C THR A 10 -0.04 18.13 16.48
N ILE A 11 0.77 17.56 15.59
CA ILE A 11 1.97 18.17 15.03
C ILE A 11 1.72 18.42 13.55
N ARG A 12 1.79 19.68 13.11
CA ARG A 12 1.46 20.03 11.72
C ARG A 12 2.40 21.06 11.14
N GLY A 13 2.88 20.79 9.93
CA GLY A 13 3.55 21.79 9.11
C GLY A 13 2.59 22.88 8.63
N VAL A 14 2.99 24.14 8.80
CA VAL A 14 2.26 25.33 8.37
C VAL A 14 3.12 26.15 7.42
N ASN A 15 2.50 26.87 6.49
CA ASN A 15 3.19 27.72 5.50
C ASN A 15 4.19 26.96 4.61
N GLY A 16 3.77 25.80 4.10
CA GLY A 16 4.59 24.87 3.33
C GLY A 16 4.77 23.55 4.07
N ARG A 17 5.61 22.66 3.52
CA ARG A 17 5.95 21.37 4.13
C ARG A 17 7.33 21.48 4.81
N PRO A 18 7.40 21.48 6.15
CA PRO A 18 8.67 21.46 6.85
C PRO A 18 9.45 20.19 6.55
N ARG A 19 10.76 20.36 6.34
CA ARG A 19 11.71 19.29 6.05
C ARG A 19 12.47 18.94 7.32
N ILE A 20 12.22 17.76 7.88
CA ILE A 20 12.92 17.24 9.05
C ILE A 20 14.02 16.29 8.58
N ASP A 21 15.21 16.86 8.40
CA ASP A 21 16.42 16.11 8.06
C ASP A 21 17.07 15.53 9.33
N ALA A 22 17.16 14.20 9.41
CA ALA A 22 17.85 13.52 10.48
C ALA A 22 19.38 13.66 10.40
N ALA A 23 19.92 13.77 9.18
CA ALA A 23 21.35 13.73 8.91
C ALA A 23 22.04 12.53 9.60
N GLY A 24 21.42 11.34 9.49
CA GLY A 24 21.91 10.10 10.13
C GLY A 24 21.64 10.00 11.63
N ARG A 25 21.01 11.00 12.26
CA ARG A 25 20.68 10.99 13.70
C ARG A 25 19.33 10.33 13.96
N ASN A 26 19.09 10.03 15.22
CA ASN A 26 17.84 9.45 15.70
C ASN A 26 17.56 9.89 17.14
N ALA A 27 16.35 9.64 17.60
CA ALA A 27 15.93 9.66 18.97
C ALA A 27 15.84 8.22 19.48
N MET A 28 16.35 8.02 20.70
CA MET A 28 16.24 6.76 21.46
C MET A 28 16.83 5.53 20.78
N GLY A 29 17.76 5.70 19.83
CA GLY A 29 18.27 4.58 19.03
C GLY A 29 17.23 4.02 18.05
N LYS A 30 16.15 4.77 17.73
CA LYS A 30 14.97 4.23 17.03
C LYS A 30 14.54 5.02 15.80
N ALA A 31 14.28 6.32 15.91
CA ALA A 31 13.63 7.07 14.82
C ALA A 31 13.87 8.59 14.86
N ILE A 32 13.47 9.33 13.82
CA ILE A 32 13.43 10.81 13.86
C ILE A 32 12.50 11.25 15.00
N TRP A 33 11.27 10.72 15.00
CA TRP A 33 10.34 10.84 16.10
C TRP A 33 9.87 9.47 16.60
N VAL A 34 9.96 9.28 17.92
CA VAL A 34 9.39 8.12 18.61
C VAL A 34 8.07 8.56 19.25
N ILE A 35 6.97 8.02 18.76
CA ILE A 35 5.61 8.38 19.18
C ILE A 35 5.21 7.46 20.33
N VAL A 36 5.48 7.94 21.55
CA VAL A 36 5.17 7.23 22.81
C VAL A 36 3.75 7.54 23.28
N GLY A 37 3.30 8.78 23.09
CA GLY A 37 1.95 9.22 23.44
C GLY A 37 0.87 8.58 22.57
N ASN A 38 -0.34 8.51 23.11
CA ASN A 38 -1.51 7.98 22.42
C ASN A 38 -2.23 9.05 21.60
N ASN A 39 -2.97 8.65 20.56
CA ASN A 39 -3.80 9.52 19.73
C ASN A 39 -3.04 10.72 19.16
N VAL A 40 -1.89 10.46 18.55
CA VAL A 40 -1.04 11.50 17.94
C VAL A 40 -1.37 11.63 16.46
N LEU A 41 -1.58 12.88 16.02
CA LEU A 41 -1.75 13.24 14.62
C LEU A 41 -0.52 14.01 14.13
N ILE A 42 0.11 13.52 13.07
CA ILE A 42 1.16 14.23 12.33
C ILE A 42 0.64 14.57 10.93
N ALA A 43 0.84 15.81 10.50
CA ALA A 43 0.38 16.24 9.19
C ALA A 43 1.36 17.18 8.48
N ASN A 44 1.45 17.04 7.15
CA ASN A 44 2.19 17.95 6.27
C ASN A 44 3.67 18.11 6.67
N VAL A 45 4.39 17.00 6.80
CA VAL A 45 5.84 16.99 7.07
C VAL A 45 6.59 16.16 6.02
N GLU A 46 7.83 16.53 5.75
CA GLU A 46 8.80 15.70 5.02
C GLU A 46 9.85 15.20 6.03
N MET A 47 10.13 13.90 6.05
CA MET A 47 11.02 13.30 7.05
C MET A 47 11.99 12.31 6.40
N TYR A 48 13.30 12.54 6.57
CA TYR A 48 14.33 11.73 5.89
C TYR A 48 15.65 11.64 6.65
N GLY A 49 16.47 10.67 6.25
CA GLY A 49 17.86 10.52 6.68
C GLY A 49 18.08 9.78 8.00
N ALA A 50 17.06 9.14 8.58
CA ALA A 50 17.19 8.42 9.84
C ALA A 50 18.09 7.20 9.72
N LYS A 51 19.05 7.04 10.64
CA LYS A 51 19.93 5.86 10.74
C LYS A 51 20.16 5.47 12.20
N VAL A 52 20.25 4.17 12.48
CA VAL A 52 20.57 3.61 13.80
C VAL A 52 21.56 2.46 13.68
N PRO A 53 22.31 2.10 14.74
CA PRO A 53 23.28 0.99 14.68
C PRO A 53 22.68 -0.35 14.25
N ASP A 54 21.43 -0.61 14.64
CA ASP A 54 20.68 -1.83 14.29
C ASP A 54 20.13 -1.82 12.86
N ARG A 55 20.40 -0.77 12.08
CA ARG A 55 20.05 -0.64 10.66
C ARG A 55 18.55 -0.70 10.38
N ASN A 56 17.74 -0.18 11.31
CA ASN A 56 16.29 -0.14 11.21
C ASN A 56 15.68 1.21 11.62
N GLY A 57 16.48 2.29 11.60
CA GLY A 57 16.10 3.64 11.99
C GLY A 57 14.94 4.20 11.19
N ALA A 58 13.84 4.53 11.86
CA ALA A 58 12.61 4.96 11.18
C ALA A 58 12.49 6.49 11.07
N ALA A 59 11.70 7.00 10.12
CA ALA A 59 11.18 8.37 10.28
C ALA A 59 10.24 8.44 11.48
N LEU A 60 9.33 7.47 11.61
CA LEU A 60 8.40 7.37 12.73
C LEU A 60 8.43 5.98 13.36
N ARG A 61 8.73 5.92 14.67
CA ARG A 61 8.54 4.73 15.49
C ARG A 61 7.27 4.87 16.31
N LEU A 62 6.30 3.99 16.11
CA LEU A 62 5.01 4.06 16.81
C LEU A 62 5.01 3.09 18.00
N GLU A 63 4.86 3.62 19.22
CA GLU A 63 4.79 2.86 20.47
C GLU A 63 3.44 3.04 21.19
N GLY A 64 2.88 4.25 21.14
CA GLY A 64 1.54 4.56 21.64
C GLY A 64 0.42 3.96 20.79
N ALA A 65 -0.79 3.91 21.37
CA ALA A 65 -2.01 3.52 20.68
C ALA A 65 -2.66 4.73 19.99
N GLY A 66 -3.18 4.54 18.79
CA GLY A 66 -3.88 5.59 18.04
C GLY A 66 -2.89 6.54 17.37
N PHE A 67 -2.79 6.44 16.05
CA PHE A 67 -1.90 7.30 15.27
C PHE A 67 -2.54 7.71 13.94
N THR A 68 -2.31 8.95 13.53
CA THR A 68 -2.77 9.46 12.23
C THR A 68 -1.64 10.22 11.54
N LEU A 69 -1.33 9.83 10.30
CA LEU A 69 -0.40 10.54 9.42
C LEU A 69 -1.12 11.04 8.17
N LEU A 70 -1.04 12.34 7.91
CA LEU A 70 -1.72 12.98 6.78
C LEU A 70 -0.74 13.76 5.90
N ASN A 71 -0.92 13.68 4.58
CA ASN A 71 -0.33 14.62 3.61
C ASN A 71 1.19 14.81 3.75
N SER A 72 1.92 13.74 4.08
CA SER A 72 3.35 13.80 4.43
C SER A 72 4.22 13.07 3.41
N PHE A 73 5.54 13.18 3.53
CA PHE A 73 6.50 12.44 2.69
C PHE A 73 7.64 11.88 3.52
N LEU A 74 7.74 10.56 3.60
CA LEU A 74 8.74 9.85 4.39
C LEU A 74 9.67 9.08 3.44
N HIS A 75 10.93 9.47 3.37
CA HIS A 75 11.86 8.90 2.38
C HIS A 75 13.30 8.84 2.85
N ASP A 76 14.12 8.01 2.20
CA ASP A 76 15.57 7.90 2.46
C ASP A 76 15.92 7.68 3.96
N ASN A 77 15.08 6.91 4.65
CA ASN A 77 15.34 6.41 6.00
C ASN A 77 15.63 4.90 5.94
N GLU A 78 16.19 4.32 6.99
CA GLU A 78 16.26 2.86 7.07
C GLU A 78 14.86 2.23 7.14
N ASN A 79 13.88 2.86 7.81
CA ASN A 79 12.44 2.58 7.67
C ASN A 79 11.63 3.87 7.50
N GLY A 80 10.53 3.85 6.75
CA GLY A 80 9.60 4.98 6.76
C GLY A 80 8.82 5.00 8.09
N ILE A 81 7.96 4.01 8.28
CA ILE A 81 7.26 3.76 9.55
C ILE A 81 7.64 2.39 10.09
N LEU A 82 7.85 2.31 11.40
CA LEU A 82 8.03 1.06 12.11
C LEU A 82 7.20 1.06 13.40
N SER A 83 6.28 0.10 13.55
CA SER A 83 5.53 -0.10 14.79
C SER A 83 5.73 -1.48 15.38
N GLY A 84 5.57 -1.57 16.70
CA GLY A 84 5.52 -2.85 17.43
C GLY A 84 4.10 -3.42 17.52
N ALA A 85 3.90 -4.36 18.45
CA ALA A 85 2.59 -4.89 18.78
C ALA A 85 1.86 -3.96 19.78
N ASN A 86 0.66 -3.52 19.41
CA ASN A 86 -0.26 -2.80 20.28
C ASN A 86 -1.69 -3.03 19.77
N ALA A 87 -2.35 -4.08 20.28
CA ALA A 87 -3.67 -4.51 19.84
C ALA A 87 -4.80 -3.52 20.14
N ALA A 88 -4.55 -2.43 20.88
CA ALA A 88 -5.51 -1.35 21.06
C ALA A 88 -5.41 -0.25 19.99
N SER A 89 -4.32 -0.24 19.21
CA SER A 89 -3.99 0.84 18.28
C SER A 89 -4.77 0.73 16.97
N ASP A 90 -5.34 1.87 16.55
CA ASP A 90 -5.77 2.09 15.17
C ASP A 90 -4.81 3.08 14.51
N ILE A 91 -4.38 2.76 13.30
CA ILE A 91 -3.45 3.58 12.54
C ILE A 91 -4.13 4.05 11.26
N VAL A 92 -4.13 5.36 11.04
CA VAL A 92 -4.64 5.99 9.82
C VAL A 92 -3.50 6.67 9.08
N ILE A 93 -3.31 6.33 7.81
CA ILE A 93 -2.31 6.93 6.93
C ILE A 93 -3.02 7.32 5.63
N GLU A 94 -3.03 8.62 5.35
CA GLU A 94 -3.75 9.16 4.21
C GLU A 94 -2.98 10.26 3.48
N GLY A 95 -3.08 10.25 2.16
CA GLY A 95 -2.49 11.28 1.31
C GLY A 95 -0.98 11.38 1.43
N THR A 96 -0.31 10.31 1.86
CA THR A 96 1.10 10.30 2.23
C THR A 96 1.92 9.57 1.18
N GLU A 97 3.11 10.09 0.91
CA GLU A 97 4.10 9.50 0.02
C GLU A 97 5.22 8.82 0.83
N PHE A 98 5.67 7.66 0.35
CA PHE A 98 6.79 6.91 0.89
C PHE A 98 7.71 6.49 -0.26
N GLY A 99 8.99 6.83 -0.16
CA GLY A 99 9.95 6.54 -1.22
C GLY A 99 11.32 6.14 -0.67
N ARG A 100 11.97 5.13 -1.25
CA ARG A 100 13.37 4.79 -0.93
C ARG A 100 13.71 4.61 0.55
N ASN A 101 12.75 4.17 1.37
CA ASN A 101 13.12 3.68 2.68
C ASN A 101 13.60 2.23 2.56
N GLY A 102 14.55 1.85 3.40
CA GLY A 102 15.16 0.53 3.41
C GLY A 102 16.67 0.58 3.54
N TYR A 103 17.23 -0.44 4.20
CA TYR A 103 18.67 -0.62 4.39
C TYR A 103 19.32 -1.49 3.30
N GLY A 104 18.55 -2.06 2.37
CA GLY A 104 19.08 -2.88 1.27
C GLY A 104 19.21 -4.38 1.57
N THR A 105 18.78 -4.84 2.75
CA THR A 105 18.87 -6.26 3.18
C THR A 105 17.53 -6.99 3.21
N GLY A 106 16.43 -6.29 2.94
CA GLY A 106 15.06 -6.85 2.93
C GLY A 106 14.33 -6.86 4.26
N GLN A 107 15.00 -6.50 5.36
CA GLN A 107 14.41 -6.50 6.71
C GLN A 107 13.81 -5.16 7.15
N THR A 108 13.77 -4.20 6.25
CA THR A 108 13.30 -2.84 6.49
C THR A 108 12.47 -2.39 5.30
N HIS A 109 11.55 -1.46 5.50
CA HIS A 109 10.44 -1.24 4.58
C HIS A 109 10.07 0.25 4.49
N ASN A 110 9.30 0.59 3.46
CA ASN A 110 8.58 1.87 3.44
C ASN A 110 7.64 1.97 4.64
N LEU A 111 6.87 0.91 4.91
CA LEU A 111 6.03 0.83 6.09
C LEU A 111 6.03 -0.57 6.66
N TYR A 112 6.28 -0.67 7.97
CA TYR A 112 6.04 -1.86 8.77
C TYR A 112 5.06 -1.53 9.89
N ILE A 113 3.86 -2.08 9.78
CA ILE A 113 2.83 -2.04 10.81
C ILE A 113 2.81 -3.38 11.53
N GLY A 114 3.18 -3.38 12.82
CA GLY A 114 3.10 -4.53 13.70
C GLY A 114 1.66 -4.95 14.04
N THR A 115 1.52 -5.83 15.02
CA THR A 115 0.20 -6.36 15.42
C THR A 115 -0.64 -5.27 16.08
N VAL A 116 -1.62 -4.72 15.37
CA VAL A 116 -2.51 -3.65 15.81
C VAL A 116 -3.98 -4.01 15.53
N ARG A 117 -4.93 -3.24 16.07
CA ARG A 117 -6.37 -3.46 15.83
C ARG A 117 -6.72 -3.21 14.36
N SER A 118 -6.33 -2.05 13.82
CA SER A 118 -6.60 -1.73 12.43
C SER A 118 -5.57 -0.82 11.77
N LEU A 119 -5.44 -0.99 10.46
CA LEU A 119 -4.75 -0.06 9.56
C LEU A 119 -5.74 0.46 8.51
N MET A 120 -5.88 1.77 8.43
CA MET A 120 -6.46 2.48 7.29
C MET A 120 -5.32 3.11 6.48
N PHE A 121 -5.02 2.54 5.32
CA PHE A 121 -4.01 3.02 4.38
C PHE A 121 -4.71 3.42 3.08
N ARG A 122 -4.98 4.71 2.90
CA ARG A 122 -5.72 5.18 1.72
C ARG A 122 -5.10 6.38 1.01
N ARG A 123 -5.24 6.44 -0.31
CA ARG A 123 -4.85 7.61 -1.11
C ARG A 123 -3.35 7.92 -1.03
N ASN A 124 -2.54 6.90 -0.77
CA ASN A 124 -1.10 7.03 -0.57
C ASN A 124 -0.32 6.64 -1.83
N PHE A 125 0.94 7.06 -1.88
CA PHE A 125 1.91 6.60 -2.86
C PHE A 125 3.08 5.92 -2.13
N SER A 126 3.25 4.61 -2.28
CA SER A 126 4.41 3.91 -1.71
C SER A 126 5.22 3.28 -2.83
N HIS A 127 6.49 3.63 -2.94
CA HIS A 127 7.32 3.27 -4.09
C HIS A 127 8.79 3.09 -3.71
N ASP A 128 9.53 2.42 -4.59
CA ASP A 128 10.98 2.33 -4.57
C ASP A 128 11.57 1.91 -3.22
N ALA A 129 10.92 1.01 -2.46
CA ALA A 129 11.55 0.45 -1.26
C ALA A 129 12.98 -0.03 -1.60
N HIS A 130 13.96 0.39 -0.82
CA HIS A 130 15.37 0.01 -1.03
C HIS A 130 15.60 -1.40 -0.49
N VAL A 131 15.08 -2.37 -1.24
CA VAL A 131 14.80 -3.74 -0.79
C VAL A 131 13.76 -3.73 0.35
N GLY A 132 13.05 -4.84 0.55
CA GLY A 132 11.94 -4.90 1.52
C GLY A 132 10.59 -4.62 0.87
N HIS A 133 9.62 -4.07 1.60
CA HIS A 133 8.23 -4.01 1.14
C HIS A 133 7.75 -2.57 1.00
N ASN A 134 6.85 -2.33 0.04
CA ASN A 134 6.16 -1.05 -0.03
C ASN A 134 5.11 -0.92 1.08
N LEU A 135 4.51 -2.02 1.54
CA LEU A 135 3.70 -2.10 2.76
C LEU A 135 3.82 -3.50 3.38
N LYS A 136 4.13 -3.58 4.68
CA LYS A 136 3.93 -4.76 5.51
C LYS A 136 2.99 -4.43 6.67
N SER A 137 1.92 -5.19 6.86
CA SER A 137 0.96 -4.97 7.95
C SER A 137 0.48 -6.25 8.61
N ARG A 138 0.67 -6.33 9.94
CA ARG A 138 0.14 -7.41 10.79
C ARG A 138 -1.18 -7.02 11.48
N ALA A 139 -1.86 -5.96 11.03
CA ALA A 139 -3.10 -5.52 11.66
C ALA A 139 -4.22 -6.56 11.51
N GLN A 140 -5.10 -6.65 12.50
CA GLN A 140 -6.25 -7.57 12.45
C GLN A 140 -7.26 -7.19 11.37
N THR A 141 -7.37 -5.89 11.07
CA THR A 141 -8.19 -5.35 9.98
C THR A 141 -7.38 -4.38 9.13
N ASN A 142 -7.35 -4.58 7.81
CA ASN A 142 -6.62 -3.74 6.86
C ASN A 142 -7.57 -3.12 5.84
N TYR A 143 -7.59 -1.79 5.75
CA TYR A 143 -8.25 -1.05 4.68
C TYR A 143 -7.18 -0.43 3.79
N ILE A 144 -6.91 -1.05 2.65
CA ILE A 144 -5.91 -0.62 1.67
C ILE A 144 -6.67 -0.09 0.46
N LEU A 145 -6.94 1.20 0.45
CA LEU A 145 -7.93 1.80 -0.44
C LEU A 145 -7.34 2.91 -1.32
N TYR A 146 -7.51 2.80 -2.64
CA TYR A 146 -7.18 3.90 -3.57
C TYR A 146 -5.74 4.37 -3.50
N ASN A 147 -4.78 3.47 -3.30
CA ASN A 147 -3.34 3.78 -3.25
C ASN A 147 -2.67 3.48 -4.59
N ARG A 148 -1.45 3.97 -4.75
CA ARG A 148 -0.52 3.54 -5.77
C ARG A 148 0.71 2.92 -5.13
N PHE A 149 0.97 1.67 -5.50
CA PHE A 149 2.22 0.95 -5.22
C PHE A 149 2.92 0.76 -6.55
N SER A 150 3.95 1.53 -6.85
CA SER A 150 4.67 1.38 -8.12
C SER A 150 6.04 2.04 -8.03
N SER A 151 7.10 1.30 -8.33
CA SER A 151 8.44 1.87 -8.45
C SER A 151 8.48 2.90 -9.59
N LEU A 152 9.24 3.96 -9.38
CA LEU A 152 9.53 4.94 -10.43
C LEU A 152 10.53 4.34 -11.42
N ARG A 153 10.49 4.80 -12.66
CA ARG A 153 11.45 4.32 -13.66
C ARG A 153 12.86 4.81 -13.35
N PRO A 154 13.90 4.06 -13.74
CA PRO A 154 15.27 4.59 -13.72
C PRO A 154 15.34 5.95 -14.42
N GLY A 155 15.82 6.97 -13.72
CA GLY A 155 15.96 8.33 -14.24
C GLY A 155 14.72 9.23 -14.14
N GLU A 156 13.58 8.75 -13.62
CA GLU A 156 12.45 9.63 -13.28
C GLU A 156 12.81 10.56 -12.10
N THR A 157 12.32 11.80 -12.15
CA THR A 157 12.49 12.76 -11.05
C THR A 157 11.81 12.20 -9.79
N GLY A 158 12.53 12.22 -8.67
CA GLY A 158 12.06 11.55 -7.44
C GLY A 158 12.57 10.11 -7.28
N SER A 159 13.27 9.56 -8.29
CA SER A 159 14.04 8.31 -8.20
C SER A 159 15.55 8.60 -8.18
N THR A 160 16.29 8.05 -7.21
CA THR A 160 17.78 8.05 -7.23
C THR A 160 18.34 6.71 -7.69
N ALA A 161 17.50 5.68 -7.70
CA ALA A 161 17.65 4.36 -8.31
C ALA A 161 16.26 3.69 -8.29
N ALA A 162 15.93 2.85 -9.27
CA ALA A 162 14.73 2.02 -9.17
C ALA A 162 14.93 1.06 -7.99
N GLY A 163 14.09 1.20 -6.96
CA GLY A 163 14.10 0.24 -5.85
C GLY A 163 13.85 -1.17 -6.38
N GLN A 164 14.31 -2.18 -5.64
CA GLN A 164 13.96 -3.58 -5.90
C GLN A 164 13.05 -4.05 -4.76
N PRO A 165 11.79 -3.60 -4.70
CA PRO A 165 10.87 -4.09 -3.69
C PRO A 165 10.73 -5.62 -3.81
N SER A 166 10.47 -6.25 -2.68
CA SER A 166 10.01 -7.63 -2.55
C SER A 166 8.50 -7.62 -2.84
N TYR A 167 7.65 -7.82 -1.84
CA TYR A 167 6.21 -7.61 -1.99
C TYR A 167 5.83 -6.13 -2.11
N GLU A 168 4.85 -5.84 -2.98
CA GLU A 168 4.19 -4.53 -3.03
C GLU A 168 3.30 -4.34 -1.79
N ILE A 169 2.58 -5.40 -1.41
CA ILE A 169 1.77 -5.46 -0.20
C ILE A 169 1.99 -6.83 0.47
N ASP A 170 2.34 -6.80 1.74
CA ASP A 170 2.50 -7.99 2.59
C ASP A 170 1.56 -7.91 3.81
N LEU A 171 0.65 -8.88 3.90
CA LEU A 171 -0.30 -9.06 5.00
C LEU A 171 -0.02 -10.39 5.71
N PRO A 172 1.09 -10.46 6.45
CA PRO A 172 1.75 -11.73 6.73
C PRO A 172 0.95 -12.67 7.64
N ASN A 173 0.09 -12.11 8.48
CA ASN A 173 -0.72 -12.85 9.44
C ASN A 173 -2.18 -12.98 9.05
N ALA A 174 -2.51 -12.77 7.76
CA ALA A 174 -3.87 -12.57 7.31
C ALA A 174 -4.55 -11.42 8.08
N GLY A 175 -5.86 -11.49 8.30
CA GLY A 175 -6.67 -10.41 8.89
C GLY A 175 -7.81 -10.03 7.94
N THR A 176 -8.89 -9.45 8.46
CA THR A 176 -9.98 -8.97 7.60
C THR A 176 -9.47 -7.80 6.74
N SER A 177 -9.33 -8.02 5.43
CA SER A 177 -8.55 -7.13 4.57
C SER A 177 -9.32 -6.74 3.31
N TYR A 178 -9.37 -5.44 3.07
CA TYR A 178 -10.02 -4.81 1.91
C TYR A 178 -8.93 -4.14 1.09
N VAL A 179 -8.61 -4.71 -0.06
CA VAL A 179 -7.68 -4.15 -1.05
C VAL A 179 -8.52 -3.66 -2.21
N ILE A 180 -8.88 -2.37 -2.22
CA ILE A 180 -9.89 -1.83 -3.15
C ILE A 180 -9.39 -0.61 -3.91
N GLY A 181 -9.55 -0.61 -5.23
CA GLY A 181 -9.29 0.59 -6.04
C GLY A 181 -7.81 0.98 -6.16
N ASN A 182 -6.88 0.07 -5.87
CA ASN A 182 -5.44 0.37 -5.88
C ASN A 182 -4.82 0.13 -7.26
N VAL A 183 -3.77 0.88 -7.56
CA VAL A 183 -2.77 0.50 -8.57
C VAL A 183 -1.65 -0.23 -7.86
N ILE A 184 -1.34 -1.45 -8.28
CA ILE A 184 -0.30 -2.29 -7.68
C ILE A 184 0.61 -2.74 -8.81
N GLN A 185 1.85 -2.25 -8.85
CA GLN A 185 2.79 -2.52 -9.91
C GLN A 185 4.09 -3.07 -9.34
N GLN A 186 4.44 -4.26 -9.79
CA GLN A 186 5.74 -4.85 -9.56
C GLN A 186 6.69 -4.50 -10.71
N PRO A 187 7.88 -3.94 -10.44
CA PRO A 187 8.88 -3.66 -11.46
C PRO A 187 9.53 -4.94 -12.00
N ALA A 188 10.10 -4.84 -13.20
CA ALA A 188 10.83 -5.94 -13.84
C ALA A 188 12.00 -6.46 -12.99
N ALA A 189 12.67 -5.55 -12.26
CA ALA A 189 13.66 -5.88 -11.25
C ALA A 189 13.01 -5.84 -9.86
N ASN A 190 12.71 -7.02 -9.31
CA ASN A 190 12.11 -7.20 -7.99
C ASN A 190 12.83 -8.33 -7.23
N GLN A 191 12.65 -8.36 -5.91
CA GLN A 191 13.24 -9.38 -5.03
C GLN A 191 12.33 -10.60 -4.83
N ASN A 192 11.04 -10.46 -5.11
CA ASN A 192 10.06 -11.53 -4.94
C ASN A 192 8.97 -11.38 -5.99
N GLY A 193 8.62 -12.46 -6.70
CA GLY A 193 7.63 -12.41 -7.79
C GLY A 193 6.17 -12.32 -7.35
N ALA A 194 5.86 -12.31 -6.04
CA ALA A 194 4.49 -12.07 -5.58
C ALA A 194 4.22 -10.58 -5.34
N MET A 195 3.04 -10.10 -5.69
CA MET A 195 2.66 -8.68 -5.55
C MET A 195 1.92 -8.42 -4.25
N LEU A 196 0.82 -9.15 -4.01
CA LEU A 196 0.06 -9.15 -2.76
C LEU A 196 0.24 -10.50 -2.05
N ALA A 197 0.92 -10.51 -0.90
CA ALA A 197 1.05 -11.68 -0.04
C ALA A 197 0.06 -11.61 1.13
N TYR A 198 -0.55 -12.74 1.47
CA TYR A 198 -1.58 -12.84 2.51
C TYR A 198 -1.49 -14.15 3.29
N GLY A 199 -1.10 -14.08 4.56
CA GLY A 199 -1.07 -15.23 5.48
C GLY A 199 0.04 -16.27 5.23
N GLU A 200 1.03 -15.94 4.42
CA GLU A 200 2.25 -16.69 4.11
C GLU A 200 3.16 -16.97 5.33
N GLU A 201 3.20 -16.07 6.33
CA GLU A 201 3.93 -16.23 7.60
C GLU A 201 3.04 -16.84 8.71
N GLY A 202 1.85 -17.32 8.32
CA GLY A 202 0.89 -17.99 9.20
C GLY A 202 -0.32 -17.11 9.49
N ALA A 203 -1.50 -17.60 9.11
CA ALA A 203 -2.80 -16.98 9.33
C ALA A 203 -3.21 -17.04 10.82
N SER A 204 -2.59 -16.19 11.63
CA SER A 204 -2.77 -16.15 13.08
C SER A 204 -3.77 -15.07 13.54
N ASN A 205 -4.13 -14.11 12.67
CA ASN A 205 -5.22 -13.18 12.96
C ASN A 205 -6.57 -13.90 12.89
N ALA A 206 -7.53 -13.50 13.73
CA ALA A 206 -8.83 -14.16 13.80
C ALA A 206 -9.66 -14.09 12.49
N GLY A 207 -9.53 -12.99 11.75
CA GLY A 207 -10.22 -12.79 10.46
C GLY A 207 -9.37 -13.28 9.29
N HIS A 208 -9.95 -14.07 8.39
CA HIS A 208 -9.27 -14.58 7.18
C HIS A 208 -9.92 -14.09 5.88
N ASP A 209 -10.78 -13.07 5.97
CA ASP A 209 -11.44 -12.44 4.83
C ASP A 209 -10.49 -11.56 4.01
N LEU A 210 -10.26 -11.92 2.75
CA LEU A 210 -9.56 -11.06 1.80
C LEU A 210 -10.48 -10.70 0.62
N TYR A 211 -10.72 -9.40 0.47
CA TYR A 211 -11.45 -8.82 -0.65
C TYR A 211 -10.51 -7.97 -1.50
N VAL A 212 -10.23 -8.42 -2.72
CA VAL A 212 -9.42 -7.70 -3.72
C VAL A 212 -10.35 -7.24 -4.83
N VAL A 213 -10.75 -5.98 -4.78
CA VAL A 213 -11.84 -5.46 -5.63
C VAL A 213 -11.41 -4.23 -6.43
N ASN A 214 -11.65 -4.23 -7.74
CA ASN A 214 -11.41 -3.06 -8.60
C ASN A 214 -9.96 -2.52 -8.52
N ASN A 215 -8.96 -3.39 -8.42
CA ASN A 215 -7.55 -2.98 -8.49
C ASN A 215 -7.01 -3.16 -9.91
N THR A 216 -5.96 -2.42 -10.24
CA THR A 216 -5.15 -2.65 -11.45
C THR A 216 -3.78 -3.17 -11.01
N PHE A 217 -3.54 -4.46 -11.25
CA PHE A 217 -2.24 -5.09 -11.06
C PHE A 217 -1.43 -5.01 -12.36
N LEU A 218 -0.19 -4.55 -12.25
CA LEU A 218 0.78 -4.51 -13.34
C LEU A 218 2.02 -5.32 -12.96
N ASN A 219 2.27 -6.43 -13.64
CA ASN A 219 3.53 -7.14 -13.50
C ASN A 219 4.46 -6.82 -14.68
N ASP A 220 5.58 -6.15 -14.39
CA ASP A 220 6.63 -5.86 -15.36
C ASP A 220 7.73 -6.96 -15.38
N ASP A 221 7.70 -7.96 -14.49
CA ASP A 221 8.58 -9.14 -14.59
C ASP A 221 8.18 -9.95 -15.84
N PRO A 222 9.10 -10.10 -16.83
CA PRO A 222 8.77 -10.69 -18.12
C PRO A 222 8.69 -12.23 -18.09
N ALA A 223 9.02 -12.87 -16.97
CA ALA A 223 9.15 -14.33 -16.90
C ALA A 223 8.30 -14.98 -15.82
N ARG A 224 8.06 -14.30 -14.69
CA ARG A 224 7.41 -14.86 -13.50
C ARG A 224 6.38 -13.87 -12.94
N GLY A 225 5.54 -14.33 -12.03
CA GLY A 225 4.65 -13.46 -11.28
C GLY A 225 3.59 -14.23 -10.52
N VAL A 226 3.19 -13.71 -9.36
CA VAL A 226 2.01 -14.15 -8.60
C VAL A 226 1.26 -12.90 -8.18
N PHE A 227 0.08 -12.68 -8.75
CA PHE A 227 -0.70 -11.48 -8.43
C PHE A 227 -1.16 -11.48 -6.97
N VAL A 228 -1.71 -12.60 -6.51
CA VAL A 228 -2.13 -12.80 -5.11
C VAL A 228 -1.60 -14.11 -4.57
N MET A 229 -0.62 -14.04 -3.66
CA MET A 229 -0.11 -15.20 -2.94
C MET A 229 -0.87 -15.35 -1.63
N VAL A 230 -1.52 -16.49 -1.46
CA VAL A 230 -2.27 -16.85 -0.27
C VAL A 230 -1.57 -18.02 0.43
N GLY A 231 -1.24 -17.83 1.71
CA GLY A 231 -0.62 -18.85 2.54
C GLY A 231 -1.56 -20.02 2.82
N SER A 232 -1.00 -21.21 3.00
CA SER A 232 -1.76 -22.46 3.16
C SER A 232 -2.65 -22.52 4.41
N GLY A 233 -2.35 -21.70 5.43
CA GLY A 233 -3.20 -21.56 6.62
C GLY A 233 -4.52 -20.83 6.38
N VAL A 234 -4.66 -20.12 5.24
CA VAL A 234 -5.89 -19.44 4.84
C VAL A 234 -6.79 -20.43 4.09
N THR A 235 -7.71 -21.06 4.82
CA THR A 235 -8.68 -22.00 4.24
C THR A 235 -9.93 -21.34 3.67
N LYS A 236 -10.23 -20.11 4.14
CA LYS A 236 -11.35 -19.31 3.64
C LYS A 236 -11.05 -18.86 2.20
N PRO A 237 -11.94 -19.09 1.23
CA PRO A 237 -11.80 -18.55 -0.12
C PRO A 237 -11.60 -17.04 -0.14
N VAL A 238 -10.55 -16.56 -0.82
CA VAL A 238 -10.35 -15.13 -1.07
C VAL A 238 -11.22 -14.68 -2.26
N LEU A 239 -11.69 -13.43 -2.24
CA LEU A 239 -12.45 -12.83 -3.35
C LEU A 239 -11.54 -11.96 -4.20
N LEU A 240 -11.44 -12.29 -5.49
CA LEU A 240 -10.88 -11.41 -6.52
C LEU A 240 -12.02 -10.98 -7.45
N GLN A 241 -12.40 -9.70 -7.43
CA GLN A 241 -13.49 -9.21 -8.28
C GLN A 241 -13.19 -7.89 -8.98
N ASN A 242 -13.57 -7.77 -10.25
CA ASN A 242 -13.40 -6.53 -11.04
C ASN A 242 -11.95 -6.03 -11.15
N ASN A 243 -10.93 -6.87 -11.00
CA ASN A 243 -9.54 -6.42 -11.12
C ASN A 243 -9.03 -6.54 -12.56
N ILE A 244 -8.11 -5.66 -12.96
CA ILE A 244 -7.24 -5.86 -14.11
C ILE A 244 -5.96 -6.54 -13.64
N PHE A 245 -5.59 -7.67 -14.26
CA PHE A 245 -4.31 -8.34 -14.07
C PHE A 245 -3.51 -8.25 -15.36
N SER A 246 -2.57 -7.30 -15.40
CA SER A 246 -1.68 -7.05 -16.52
C SER A 246 -0.36 -7.78 -16.36
N GLY A 247 0.09 -8.48 -17.40
CA GLY A 247 1.39 -9.16 -17.42
C GLY A 247 1.32 -10.67 -17.16
N ILE A 248 2.48 -11.32 -17.17
CA ILE A 248 2.61 -12.77 -16.91
C ILE A 248 2.43 -13.03 -15.42
N GLY A 249 1.83 -14.17 -15.05
CA GLY A 249 1.80 -14.59 -13.65
C GLY A 249 0.57 -15.40 -13.28
N THR A 250 0.69 -16.11 -12.16
CA THR A 250 -0.41 -16.86 -11.53
C THR A 250 -1.38 -15.89 -10.88
N LEU A 251 -2.68 -16.07 -11.15
CA LEU A 251 -3.74 -15.23 -10.57
C LEU A 251 -3.77 -15.31 -9.04
N SER A 252 -3.86 -16.53 -8.52
CA SER A 252 -3.85 -16.81 -7.07
C SER A 252 -3.23 -18.18 -6.79
N THR A 253 -2.54 -18.33 -5.67
CA THR A 253 -2.02 -19.64 -5.21
C THR A 253 -3.07 -20.47 -4.47
N GLN A 254 -4.21 -19.89 -4.07
CA GLN A 254 -5.29 -20.63 -3.42
C GLN A 254 -6.27 -21.18 -4.47
N ALA A 255 -6.37 -22.50 -4.56
CA ALA A 255 -7.26 -23.17 -5.52
C ALA A 255 -8.75 -22.84 -5.32
N SER A 256 -9.17 -22.55 -4.09
CA SER A 256 -10.55 -22.18 -3.75
C SER A 256 -10.87 -20.69 -3.98
N THR A 257 -9.95 -19.91 -4.56
CA THR A 257 -10.15 -18.48 -4.87
C THR A 257 -11.44 -18.27 -5.66
N VAL A 258 -12.29 -17.35 -5.20
CA VAL A 258 -13.48 -16.91 -5.93
C VAL A 258 -13.07 -15.75 -6.83
N ALA A 259 -12.89 -16.02 -8.13
CA ALA A 259 -12.60 -15.01 -9.13
C ALA A 259 -13.86 -14.64 -9.92
N ARG A 260 -14.24 -13.37 -9.96
CA ARG A 260 -15.43 -12.85 -10.68
C ARG A 260 -15.07 -11.62 -11.49
N THR A 261 -15.53 -11.54 -12.74
CA THR A 261 -15.41 -10.33 -13.58
C THR A 261 -14.03 -9.67 -13.55
N ASN A 262 -12.95 -10.45 -13.45
CA ASN A 262 -11.60 -9.93 -13.58
C ASN A 262 -11.20 -9.94 -15.06
N TYR A 263 -10.43 -8.96 -15.48
CA TYR A 263 -9.84 -8.92 -16.81
C TYR A 263 -8.36 -9.26 -16.73
N ARG A 264 -7.93 -10.27 -17.49
CA ARG A 264 -6.52 -10.70 -17.54
C ARG A 264 -5.99 -10.55 -18.96
N SER A 265 -4.87 -9.86 -19.10
CA SER A 265 -4.18 -9.68 -20.37
C SER A 265 -2.70 -9.47 -20.11
N VAL A 266 -1.83 -9.93 -21.01
CA VAL A 266 -0.39 -9.61 -20.92
C VAL A 266 -0.16 -8.11 -21.13
N ALA A 267 -0.95 -7.49 -22.01
CA ALA A 267 -0.86 -6.07 -22.35
C ALA A 267 -2.28 -5.49 -22.56
N PRO A 268 -3.02 -5.19 -21.47
CA PRO A 268 -4.29 -4.47 -21.57
C PRO A 268 -4.08 -3.05 -22.13
N GLY A 269 -5.11 -2.52 -22.80
CA GLY A 269 -5.09 -1.16 -23.33
C GLY A 269 -5.31 -0.11 -22.24
N PHE A 270 -4.36 0.81 -22.08
CA PHE A 270 -4.44 1.98 -21.22
C PHE A 270 -4.27 3.25 -22.03
N VAL A 271 -4.87 4.36 -21.59
CA VAL A 271 -4.76 5.67 -22.27
C VAL A 271 -3.30 6.07 -22.45
N ASN A 272 -2.49 6.01 -21.39
CA ASN A 272 -1.04 6.20 -21.49
C ASN A 272 -0.30 5.56 -20.30
N ARG A 273 0.03 4.26 -20.42
CA ARG A 273 0.84 3.55 -19.43
C ARG A 273 2.20 4.21 -19.20
N ALA A 274 2.79 4.82 -20.24
CA ALA A 274 4.09 5.46 -20.13
C ALA A 274 4.07 6.65 -19.15
N THR A 275 2.93 7.30 -18.92
CA THR A 275 2.79 8.39 -17.94
C THR A 275 1.92 7.99 -16.74
N TYR A 276 1.69 6.69 -16.54
CA TYR A 276 0.82 6.13 -15.49
C TYR A 276 -0.67 6.56 -15.59
N ASP A 277 -1.12 7.00 -16.77
CA ASP A 277 -2.54 7.12 -17.07
C ASP A 277 -3.10 5.73 -17.40
N LEU A 278 -3.50 5.02 -16.35
CA LEU A 278 -3.99 3.65 -16.40
C LEU A 278 -5.51 3.56 -16.55
N ARG A 279 -6.17 4.64 -16.99
CA ARG A 279 -7.56 4.56 -17.43
C ARG A 279 -7.65 3.55 -18.59
N PRO A 280 -8.62 2.62 -18.59
CA PRO A 280 -8.73 1.64 -19.66
C PRO A 280 -9.14 2.33 -20.97
N THR A 281 -8.58 1.88 -22.09
CA THR A 281 -9.09 2.28 -23.42
C THR A 281 -10.48 1.67 -23.65
N PRO A 282 -11.32 2.25 -24.52
CA PRO A 282 -12.64 1.69 -24.84
C PRO A 282 -12.58 0.21 -25.21
N SER A 283 -13.16 -0.64 -24.36
CA SER A 283 -13.22 -2.09 -24.55
C SER A 283 -14.43 -2.66 -23.81
N PRO A 284 -15.31 -3.43 -24.47
CA PRO A 284 -16.48 -4.04 -23.80
C PRO A 284 -16.10 -5.13 -22.79
N LEU A 285 -14.83 -5.55 -22.76
CA LEU A 285 -14.32 -6.52 -21.78
C LEU A 285 -13.88 -5.86 -20.47
N VAL A 286 -13.86 -4.53 -20.40
CA VAL A 286 -13.36 -3.77 -19.26
C VAL A 286 -14.31 -2.64 -18.88
N VAL A 287 -14.73 -1.84 -19.87
CA VAL A 287 -15.63 -0.70 -19.67
C VAL A 287 -17.06 -1.19 -19.51
N ASN A 288 -17.72 -0.79 -18.43
CA ASN A 288 -19.04 -1.24 -17.99
C ASN A 288 -19.16 -2.78 -17.93
N ALA A 289 -18.08 -3.49 -17.59
CA ALA A 289 -18.04 -4.96 -17.57
C ALA A 289 -17.92 -5.54 -16.14
N GLY A 290 -17.79 -4.68 -15.15
CA GLY A 290 -17.70 -5.04 -13.74
C GLY A 290 -19.07 -5.30 -13.12
N THR A 291 -19.11 -6.28 -12.22
CA THR A 291 -20.33 -6.63 -11.46
C THR A 291 -20.32 -5.99 -10.07
N ASP A 292 -21.48 -5.80 -9.46
CA ASP A 292 -21.57 -5.31 -8.08
C ASP A 292 -20.84 -6.25 -7.11
N PRO A 293 -19.77 -5.79 -6.42
CA PRO A 293 -19.08 -6.60 -5.43
C PRO A 293 -19.87 -6.75 -4.12
N GLY A 294 -20.94 -5.97 -3.93
CA GLY A 294 -21.82 -6.05 -2.77
C GLY A 294 -21.16 -5.59 -1.47
N VAL A 295 -21.46 -6.31 -0.40
CA VAL A 295 -21.07 -5.97 0.98
C VAL A 295 -20.35 -7.17 1.59
N SER A 296 -19.28 -6.93 2.35
CA SER A 296 -18.54 -7.96 3.06
C SER A 296 -19.37 -8.59 4.19
N ALA A 297 -18.88 -9.70 4.74
CA ALA A 297 -19.51 -10.35 5.90
C ALA A 297 -19.58 -9.46 7.16
N THR A 298 -18.72 -8.45 7.24
CA THR A 298 -18.66 -7.45 8.32
C THR A 298 -19.49 -6.19 8.04
N GLY A 299 -20.19 -6.11 6.90
CA GLY A 299 -21.00 -4.94 6.53
C GLY A 299 -20.25 -3.84 5.77
N PHE A 300 -19.00 -4.06 5.37
CA PHE A 300 -18.23 -3.08 4.60
C PHE A 300 -18.62 -3.11 3.11
N VAL A 301 -18.99 -1.96 2.56
CA VAL A 301 -19.37 -1.83 1.14
C VAL A 301 -18.12 -1.98 0.27
N LEU A 302 -18.12 -2.98 -0.62
CA LEU A 302 -16.96 -3.31 -1.45
C LEU A 302 -16.88 -2.47 -2.74
N LYS A 303 -17.97 -1.79 -3.11
CA LYS A 303 -18.02 -0.95 -4.32
C LYS A 303 -17.09 0.27 -4.16
N PRO A 304 -16.11 0.48 -5.07
CA PRO A 304 -15.23 1.63 -4.99
C PRO A 304 -15.99 2.94 -5.26
N VAL A 305 -15.67 3.98 -4.48
CA VAL A 305 -16.25 5.34 -4.61
C VAL A 305 -15.22 6.40 -4.98
N ALA A 306 -13.95 6.01 -5.06
CA ALA A 306 -12.82 6.88 -5.38
C ALA A 306 -11.84 6.19 -6.32
N GLN A 307 -10.94 6.97 -6.89
CA GLN A 307 -9.79 6.52 -7.67
C GLN A 307 -8.56 7.30 -7.20
N TYR A 308 -7.39 6.67 -7.26
CA TYR A 308 -6.13 7.34 -6.92
C TYR A 308 -5.89 8.53 -7.87
N LYS A 309 -5.31 9.60 -7.36
CA LYS A 309 -4.80 10.71 -8.16
C LYS A 309 -3.38 11.02 -7.73
N HIS A 310 -2.45 11.10 -8.67
CA HIS A 310 -1.07 11.40 -8.43
C HIS A 310 -0.87 12.90 -8.14
N VAL A 311 -0.07 13.28 -7.15
CA VAL A 311 0.66 12.44 -6.18
C VAL A 311 -0.18 12.26 -4.90
N ALA A 312 -0.23 11.03 -4.37
CA ALA A 312 -0.79 10.71 -3.05
C ALA A 312 -2.13 11.44 -2.77
N PHE A 313 -3.04 11.38 -3.73
CA PHE A 313 -4.33 12.05 -3.71
C PHE A 313 -5.42 11.14 -4.26
N TRP A 314 -6.62 11.69 -4.43
CA TRP A 314 -7.76 10.96 -4.97
C TRP A 314 -8.75 11.87 -5.67
N ILE A 315 -9.60 11.26 -6.47
CA ILE A 315 -10.80 11.87 -7.05
C ILE A 315 -11.99 10.93 -6.86
N GLY A 316 -13.20 11.49 -6.87
CA GLY A 316 -14.42 10.68 -6.89
C GLY A 316 -14.42 9.76 -8.11
N ARG A 317 -14.82 8.50 -7.90
CA ARG A 317 -15.05 7.57 -8.99
C ARG A 317 -16.36 7.97 -9.67
N PRO A 318 -16.36 8.36 -10.96
CA PRO A 318 -17.60 8.66 -11.66
C PRO A 318 -18.52 7.44 -11.62
N VAL A 319 -19.82 7.68 -11.45
CA VAL A 319 -20.84 6.63 -11.58
C VAL A 319 -21.36 6.71 -13.00
N ASN A 320 -21.03 5.73 -13.82
CA ASN A 320 -21.52 5.63 -15.18
C ASN A 320 -22.01 4.20 -15.43
N SER A 321 -23.30 3.94 -15.29
CA SER A 321 -23.87 2.59 -15.48
C SER A 321 -23.23 1.51 -14.59
N GLU A 322 -22.81 0.38 -15.20
CA GLU A 322 -22.06 -0.69 -14.54
C GLU A 322 -20.61 -0.26 -14.26
N LEU A 323 -19.92 -0.94 -13.35
CA LEU A 323 -18.55 -0.56 -12.99
C LEU A 323 -17.59 -0.89 -14.13
N ASP A 324 -16.60 -0.03 -14.36
CA ASP A 324 -15.41 -0.46 -15.10
C ASP A 324 -14.56 -1.43 -14.27
N ILE A 325 -14.00 -2.46 -14.92
CA ILE A 325 -13.01 -3.35 -14.31
C ILE A 325 -11.69 -2.58 -14.13
N GLY A 326 -11.09 -2.67 -12.94
CA GLY A 326 -9.83 -2.02 -12.58
C GLY A 326 -9.98 -0.77 -11.70
N ALA A 327 -8.83 -0.16 -11.40
CA ALA A 327 -8.71 0.96 -10.46
C ALA A 327 -9.34 2.27 -10.95
N TYR A 328 -9.54 2.42 -12.26
CA TYR A 328 -10.04 3.62 -12.90
C TYR A 328 -11.30 3.36 -13.72
N GLU A 329 -12.15 4.38 -13.83
CA GLU A 329 -13.19 4.45 -14.86
C GLU A 329 -12.58 5.08 -16.13
N ALA A 330 -12.95 4.59 -17.31
CA ALA A 330 -12.47 5.10 -18.59
C ALA A 330 -12.79 6.58 -18.79
N ASN A 331 -13.93 7.03 -18.25
CA ASN A 331 -14.42 8.40 -18.38
C ASN A 331 -14.00 9.34 -17.24
N SER A 332 -13.16 8.89 -16.30
CA SER A 332 -12.69 9.75 -15.22
C SER A 332 -11.67 10.77 -15.71
N LEU A 333 -11.42 11.79 -14.87
CA LEU A 333 -10.30 12.70 -15.07
C LEU A 333 -8.98 11.93 -15.06
N ALA A 334 -7.98 12.44 -15.77
CA ALA A 334 -6.64 11.85 -15.74
C ALA A 334 -6.16 11.73 -14.28
N PRO A 335 -5.60 10.56 -13.92
CA PRO A 335 -5.08 10.31 -12.59
C PRO A 335 -3.80 11.09 -12.30
#